data_AF-A0A512UER1-F1
#
_entry.id   AF-A0A512UER1-F1
#
_cell.length_a   1.000
_cell.length_b   1.000
_cell.length_c   1.000
_cell.angle_alpha   90.00
_cell.angle_beta   90.00
_cell.angle_gamma   90.00
#
_symmetry.space_group_name_H-M   'P 1'
#
loop_
_entity.id
_entity.type
_entity.pdbx_description
1 polymer ?
#
loop_
_entity_poly.entity_id
_entity_poly.type
_entity_poly.pdbx_seq_one_letter_code
_entity_poly.pdbx_strand_id
1 'polypeptide(L)'
;MIKYYYWLVVAFLASVVIADPIGCPATAQTGTGFDVTFYHYPLISTKKVDPKYNVTTFDWFGYLGSTSGVTQVNFQKPDQGDATVAYDQVYNFGLTYSNFSMNMTGYFLAPQTGTYTFSFTGDDSISFSVGSSGSCCGSVSENVDGSSAVMSAGEATTFQVNLVAGLYYPTRLLYLNVRGGAQVDVSYTAPDGSQVTEVGPQIYQIAQPKVCYTSTTQYWTGTEISTTTAPGDITQTVIVELPYATTTSYYYDSITTTSTIVPVNGGQPTLVVQVPPATATTYWPGPFTTTTTWLPPDGSKPTVIVYLPPVTTTSYWPEQYTSTTTIVPPDGGQPTAIVNAPVPPTSTVTWTGTYTLTETTTGANGDATVLVGVPPAPTVTSPGTGEHLLQG
;
A
#
# COMPACT_ATOMS: atom_id res chain seq x y z
N MET A 1 -24.21 19.15 -32.07
CA MET A 1 -23.41 20.34 -31.66
C MET A 1 -22.79 20.05 -30.31
N ILE A 2 -21.57 20.57 -30.04
CA ILE A 2 -20.67 20.29 -28.88
C ILE A 2 -19.70 19.13 -29.15
N LYS A 3 -18.38 19.19 -28.96
CA LYS A 3 -17.30 20.23 -29.00
C LYS A 3 -16.01 19.40 -29.06
N TYR A 4 -15.08 19.74 -29.97
CA TYR A 4 -13.76 19.12 -30.03
C TYR A 4 -12.92 19.51 -28.81
N TYR A 5 -12.19 18.56 -28.23
CA TYR A 5 -11.03 18.85 -27.38
C TYR A 5 -9.79 18.15 -27.95
N TYR A 6 -8.92 18.97 -28.51
CA TYR A 6 -7.50 18.70 -28.72
C TYR A 6 -6.79 18.73 -27.37
N TRP A 7 -5.95 17.73 -27.06
CA TRP A 7 -4.81 17.92 -26.15
C TRP A 7 -3.59 17.10 -26.62
N LEU A 8 -2.59 17.86 -27.07
CA LEU A 8 -1.14 17.67 -27.01
C LEU A 8 -0.58 16.25 -26.84
N VAL A 9 -0.04 15.72 -27.95
CA VAL A 9 1.00 14.68 -27.91
C VAL A 9 2.35 15.40 -27.83
N VAL A 10 2.97 15.40 -26.64
CA VAL A 10 4.37 15.84 -26.48
C VAL A 10 5.26 14.66 -26.85
N ALA A 11 6.01 14.80 -27.95
CA ALA A 11 7.02 13.85 -28.36
C ALA A 11 8.24 13.95 -27.43
N PHE A 12 8.55 12.87 -26.71
CA PHE A 12 9.82 12.72 -26.01
C PHE A 12 10.91 12.36 -27.02
N LEU A 13 11.78 13.33 -27.34
CA LEU A 13 13.09 13.04 -27.92
C LEU A 13 13.94 12.40 -26.81
N ALA A 14 14.22 11.11 -26.97
CA ALA A 14 15.22 10.42 -26.16
C ALA A 14 16.60 11.01 -26.47
N SER A 15 17.00 12.00 -25.67
CA SER A 15 18.39 12.40 -25.54
C SER A 15 19.02 11.41 -24.57
N VAL A 16 20.14 10.81 -24.97
CA VAL A 16 20.97 9.99 -24.09
C VAL A 16 21.54 10.94 -23.04
N VAL A 17 20.94 10.93 -21.85
CA VAL A 17 21.51 11.59 -20.67
C VAL A 17 22.68 10.72 -20.24
N ILE A 18 23.89 11.12 -20.60
CA ILE A 18 25.07 10.73 -19.85
C ILE A 18 24.82 11.28 -18.45
N ALA A 19 24.86 10.43 -17.42
CA ALA A 19 24.61 10.84 -16.05
C ALA A 19 25.67 11.87 -15.63
N ASP A 20 25.35 13.16 -15.75
CA ASP A 20 26.17 14.23 -15.19
C ASP A 20 26.27 14.02 -13.67
N PRO A 21 27.45 14.24 -13.05
CA PRO A 21 27.56 14.14 -11.60
C PRO A 21 26.54 15.08 -10.96
N ILE A 22 25.73 14.56 -10.04
CA ILE A 22 24.69 15.36 -9.38
C ILE A 22 25.38 16.38 -8.47
N GLY A 23 25.31 17.65 -8.86
CA GLY A 23 25.70 18.76 -8.00
C GLY A 23 24.61 19.06 -6.99
N CYS A 24 25.02 19.41 -5.77
CA CYS A 24 24.10 19.75 -4.68
C CYS A 24 23.76 21.22 -4.72
N PRO A 25 22.45 21.59 -4.70
CA PRO A 25 22.08 22.97 -4.48
C PRO A 25 22.51 23.39 -3.07
N ALA A 26 22.98 24.64 -2.93
CA ALA A 26 23.24 25.19 -1.61
C ALA A 26 21.92 25.39 -0.84
N THR A 27 21.79 24.70 0.29
CA THR A 27 20.73 24.99 1.26
C THR A 27 21.15 26.15 2.16
N ALA A 28 22.39 26.11 2.66
CA ALA A 28 23.08 27.18 3.38
C ALA A 28 24.57 26.89 3.41
N GLN A 29 25.43 27.90 3.24
CA GLN A 29 26.87 27.74 3.45
C GLN A 29 27.18 27.85 4.95
N THR A 30 27.90 26.87 5.50
CA THR A 30 28.25 26.78 6.92
C THR A 30 29.73 27.04 7.18
N GLY A 31 30.58 27.01 6.14
CA GLY A 31 32.01 27.25 6.24
C GLY A 31 32.70 27.30 4.87
N THR A 32 33.99 27.59 4.88
CA THR A 32 34.87 27.63 3.70
C THR A 32 36.05 26.70 3.93
N GLY A 33 36.62 26.11 2.88
CA GLY A 33 37.74 25.17 2.98
C GLY A 33 37.33 23.75 3.39
N PHE A 34 38.31 22.85 3.39
CA PHE A 34 38.13 21.47 3.83
C PHE A 34 38.03 21.35 5.35
N ASP A 35 37.20 20.40 5.77
CA ASP A 35 37.31 19.79 7.09
C ASP A 35 38.27 18.61 6.99
N VAL A 36 39.22 18.52 7.92
CA VAL A 36 40.32 17.56 7.89
C VAL A 36 40.33 16.74 9.17
N THR A 37 40.39 15.42 9.01
CA THR A 37 40.59 14.48 10.11
C THR A 37 41.92 13.76 9.93
N PHE A 38 42.75 13.76 10.97
CA PHE A 38 44.05 13.11 10.99
C PHE A 38 43.99 11.80 11.76
N TYR A 39 44.74 10.81 11.28
CA TYR A 39 44.85 9.49 11.90
C TYR A 39 46.31 9.08 12.02
N HIS A 40 46.58 8.27 13.04
CA HIS A 40 47.88 7.67 13.22
C HIS A 40 48.15 6.71 12.06
N TYR A 41 49.41 6.60 11.66
CA TYR A 41 49.85 5.56 10.76
C TYR A 41 51.28 5.15 11.15
N PRO A 42 51.60 3.85 11.26
CA PRO A 42 52.94 3.41 11.65
C PRO A 42 53.99 3.74 10.58
N LEU A 43 55.15 4.23 11.02
CA LEU A 43 56.32 4.44 10.17
C LEU A 43 56.76 3.10 9.53
N ILE A 44 57.04 3.12 8.22
CA ILE A 44 57.45 1.93 7.43
C ILE A 44 56.46 0.76 7.61
N SER A 45 55.16 1.06 7.72
CA SER A 45 54.14 0.02 7.79
C SER A 45 54.21 -0.89 6.57
N THR A 46 54.25 -2.20 6.81
CA THR A 46 54.20 -3.24 5.77
C THR A 46 52.76 -3.62 5.40
N LYS A 47 51.76 -3.03 6.09
CA LYS A 47 50.36 -3.17 5.69
C LYS A 47 50.23 -2.57 4.30
N LYS A 48 49.95 -3.40 3.30
CA LYS A 48 49.89 -3.01 1.89
C LYS A 48 49.01 -1.77 1.74
N VAL A 49 49.64 -0.68 1.32
CA VAL A 49 48.97 0.44 0.67
C VAL A 49 48.66 -0.05 -0.73
N ASP A 50 47.41 -0.47 -0.96
CA ASP A 50 47.01 -0.98 -2.27
C ASP A 50 46.97 0.18 -3.28
N PRO A 51 47.68 0.10 -4.42
CA PRO A 51 47.66 1.14 -5.44
C PRO A 51 46.28 1.34 -6.11
N LYS A 52 45.34 0.40 -5.92
CA LYS A 52 44.04 0.36 -6.61
C LYS A 52 42.82 0.14 -5.70
N TYR A 53 42.98 0.09 -4.38
CA TYR A 53 41.89 -0.12 -3.41
C TYR A 53 42.01 0.85 -2.23
N ASN A 54 41.05 1.76 -2.07
CA ASN A 54 40.55 2.29 -0.81
C ASN A 54 41.50 2.32 0.41
N VAL A 55 41.99 3.52 0.72
CA VAL A 55 41.75 4.30 1.95
C VAL A 55 40.48 3.90 2.76
N THR A 56 40.32 2.63 3.13
CA THR A 56 39.49 2.11 4.24
C THR A 56 40.35 1.72 5.43
N THR A 57 41.68 1.79 5.27
CA THR A 57 42.67 1.47 6.29
C THR A 57 43.36 2.70 6.86
N PHE A 58 43.07 3.88 6.29
CA PHE A 58 43.65 5.14 6.70
C PHE A 58 43.37 5.42 8.17
N ASP A 59 42.22 4.99 8.68
CA ASP A 59 41.77 5.20 10.06
C ASP A 59 42.08 4.04 11.01
N TRP A 60 42.66 2.93 10.53
CA TRP A 60 42.85 1.69 11.32
C TRP A 60 43.68 1.86 12.58
N PHE A 61 44.64 2.77 12.57
CA PHE A 61 45.57 2.94 13.69
C PHE A 61 45.12 4.04 14.66
N GLY A 62 43.93 4.61 14.45
CA GLY A 62 43.27 5.47 15.42
C GLY A 62 43.29 6.96 15.05
N TYR A 63 42.25 7.65 15.51
CA TYR A 63 42.08 9.10 15.38
C TYR A 63 43.14 9.87 16.17
N LEU A 64 43.70 10.92 15.57
CA LEU A 64 44.61 11.86 16.23
C LEU A 64 43.92 13.18 16.57
N GLY A 65 43.12 13.71 15.64
CA GLY A 65 42.57 15.05 15.74
C GLY A 65 41.88 15.49 14.48
N SER A 66 41.27 16.67 14.52
CA SER A 66 40.64 17.29 13.37
C SER A 66 40.84 18.80 13.38
N THR A 67 40.74 19.40 12.20
CA THR A 67 40.71 20.85 11.98
C THR A 67 39.71 21.15 10.87
N SER A 68 39.28 22.41 10.79
CA SER A 68 38.30 22.87 9.80
C SER A 68 38.80 24.15 9.16
N GLY A 69 38.29 24.47 7.98
CA GLY A 69 38.62 25.76 7.36
C GLY A 69 39.88 25.75 6.51
N VAL A 70 40.35 24.58 6.06
CA VAL A 70 41.61 24.46 5.33
C VAL A 70 41.43 24.91 3.89
N THR A 71 41.92 26.12 3.58
CA THR A 71 41.92 26.69 2.23
C THR A 71 43.28 26.66 1.56
N GLN A 72 44.36 26.40 2.30
CA GLN A 72 45.68 26.15 1.75
C GLN A 72 45.94 24.64 1.85
N VAL A 73 45.55 23.91 0.81
CA VAL A 73 45.64 22.44 0.73
C VAL A 73 47.05 22.01 0.37
N ASN A 74 47.74 22.76 -0.48
CA ASN A 74 49.02 22.31 -0.98
C ASN A 74 50.13 22.54 0.06
N PHE A 75 50.89 21.49 0.34
CA PHE A 75 52.00 21.54 1.28
C PHE A 75 53.13 20.60 0.84
N GLN A 76 54.33 20.91 1.34
CA GLN A 76 55.49 20.05 1.22
C GLN A 76 56.28 20.10 2.53
N LYS A 77 56.70 18.92 3.01
CA LYS A 77 57.56 18.75 4.17
C LYS A 77 58.85 18.03 3.76
N PRO A 78 59.99 18.43 4.33
CA PRO A 78 61.29 17.91 3.90
C PRO A 78 61.46 16.43 4.28
N ASP A 79 62.11 15.69 3.41
CA ASP A 79 62.56 14.34 3.72
C ASP A 79 63.71 14.38 4.75
N GLN A 80 63.58 13.60 5.82
CA GLN A 80 64.57 13.45 6.90
C GLN A 80 65.13 12.01 6.96
N GLY A 81 64.88 11.22 5.92
CA GLY A 81 65.23 9.81 5.80
C GLY A 81 64.06 8.87 6.11
N ASP A 82 63.97 7.80 5.33
CA ASP A 82 62.90 6.79 5.37
C ASP A 82 62.63 6.17 6.75
N ALA A 83 63.66 6.05 7.60
CA ALA A 83 63.56 5.44 8.93
C ALA A 83 63.47 6.47 10.07
N THR A 84 63.31 7.75 9.75
CA THR A 84 63.26 8.84 10.73
C THR A 84 61.82 9.26 10.96
N VAL A 85 61.39 9.27 12.23
CA VAL A 85 60.13 9.93 12.61
C VAL A 85 60.36 11.44 12.63
N ALA A 86 59.68 12.17 11.77
CA ALA A 86 59.76 13.62 11.66
C ALA A 86 58.44 14.29 12.12
N TYR A 87 58.57 15.35 12.90
CA TYR A 87 57.44 16.05 13.53
C TYR A 87 57.37 17.49 13.03
N ASP A 88 56.16 17.95 12.68
CA ASP A 88 55.88 19.34 12.34
C ASP A 88 54.35 19.58 12.36
N GLN A 89 53.91 20.78 12.00
CA GLN A 89 52.50 21.12 11.81
C GLN A 89 52.06 20.90 10.36
N VAL A 90 50.91 20.24 10.19
CA VAL A 90 50.13 20.18 8.94
C VAL A 90 48.78 20.83 9.22
N TYR A 91 48.43 21.88 8.48
CA TYR A 91 47.22 22.69 8.70
C TYR A 91 47.04 23.14 10.17
N ASN A 92 48.13 23.63 10.77
CA ASN A 92 48.23 24.04 12.18
C ASN A 92 48.00 22.91 13.21
N PHE A 93 47.96 21.65 12.78
CA PHE A 93 47.88 20.48 13.64
C PHE A 93 49.25 19.79 13.74
N GLY A 94 49.79 19.68 14.97
CA GLY A 94 51.08 19.03 15.20
C GLY A 94 50.98 17.51 15.11
N LEU A 95 51.75 16.89 14.21
CA LEU A 95 51.75 15.44 13.98
C LEU A 95 53.11 14.93 13.48
N THR A 96 53.25 13.61 13.34
CA THR A 96 54.39 12.99 12.65
C THR A 96 54.18 13.02 11.14
N TYR A 97 54.72 14.02 10.44
CA TYR A 97 54.45 14.15 9.01
C TYR A 97 55.11 13.04 8.19
N SER A 98 56.14 12.39 8.72
CA SER A 98 56.77 11.21 8.11
C SER A 98 55.83 10.00 8.00
N ASN A 99 54.77 9.94 8.82
CA ASN A 99 53.87 8.79 8.85
C ASN A 99 52.52 9.15 9.49
N PHE A 100 51.53 9.42 8.64
CA PHE A 100 50.17 9.74 9.06
C PHE A 100 49.22 9.53 7.89
N SER A 101 47.92 9.48 8.18
CA SER A 101 46.91 9.60 7.14
C SER A 101 45.95 10.74 7.47
N MET A 102 45.27 11.25 6.45
CA MET A 102 44.22 12.23 6.64
C MET A 102 43.08 12.07 5.64
N ASN A 103 41.88 12.44 6.10
CA ASN A 103 40.66 12.55 5.29
C ASN A 103 40.21 14.00 5.28
N MET A 104 40.14 14.59 4.09
CA MET A 104 39.67 15.95 3.87
C MET A 104 38.34 15.90 3.13
N THR A 105 37.31 16.55 3.64
CA THR A 105 35.97 16.59 3.03
C THR A 105 35.41 18.00 2.93
N GLY A 106 34.69 18.26 1.85
CA GLY A 106 33.95 19.50 1.64
C GLY A 106 33.19 19.43 0.32
N TYR A 107 32.77 20.59 -0.17
CA TYR A 107 32.06 20.70 -1.44
C TYR A 107 32.75 21.71 -2.36
N PHE A 108 33.13 21.28 -3.55
CA PHE A 108 33.64 22.16 -4.59
C PHE A 108 32.50 22.93 -5.23
N LEU A 109 32.52 24.26 -5.15
CA LEU A 109 31.56 25.11 -5.87
C LEU A 109 32.05 25.31 -7.30
N ALA A 110 31.29 24.91 -8.32
CA ALA A 110 31.68 25.19 -9.70
C ALA A 110 31.33 26.64 -10.08
N PRO A 111 32.30 27.53 -10.39
CA PRO A 111 31.99 28.88 -10.87
C PRO A 111 31.51 28.90 -12.33
N GLN A 112 31.80 27.87 -13.11
CA GLN A 112 31.52 27.79 -14.53
C GLN A 112 30.90 26.43 -14.87
N THR A 113 30.04 26.40 -15.89
CA THR A 113 29.54 25.15 -16.45
C THR A 113 30.53 24.64 -17.48
N GLY A 114 30.94 23.38 -17.39
CA GLY A 114 31.81 22.73 -18.37
C GLY A 114 32.74 21.71 -17.75
N THR A 115 33.75 21.31 -18.53
CA THR A 115 34.73 20.31 -18.12
C THR A 115 35.84 20.94 -17.27
N TYR A 116 36.00 20.44 -16.05
CA TYR A 116 37.14 20.71 -15.18
C TYR A 116 38.16 19.58 -15.31
N THR A 117 39.44 19.93 -15.37
CA THR A 117 40.54 18.95 -15.30
C THR A 117 41.28 19.16 -13.99
N PHE A 118 41.12 18.23 -13.05
CA PHE A 118 41.85 18.25 -11.78
C PHE A 118 43.18 17.53 -11.96
N SER A 119 44.25 18.09 -11.39
CA SER A 119 45.57 17.47 -11.34
C SER A 119 46.04 17.40 -9.90
N PHE A 120 46.62 16.27 -9.50
CA PHE A 120 47.09 16.09 -8.14
C PHE A 120 48.29 15.15 -8.07
N THR A 121 49.13 15.40 -7.07
CA THR A 121 50.33 14.60 -6.75
C THR A 121 50.41 14.41 -5.24
N GLY A 122 50.84 13.23 -4.82
CA GLY A 122 51.09 12.91 -3.44
C GLY A 122 52.39 12.14 -3.29
N ASP A 123 52.99 12.29 -2.13
CA ASP A 123 54.11 11.49 -1.66
C ASP A 123 53.84 11.20 -0.19
N ASP A 124 53.51 9.97 0.25
CA ASP A 124 53.57 8.70 -0.50
C ASP A 124 52.31 8.30 -1.31
N SER A 125 51.11 8.74 -0.93
CA SER A 125 49.86 8.30 -1.58
C SER A 125 48.70 9.26 -1.39
N ILE A 126 47.93 9.48 -2.46
CA ILE A 126 46.76 10.36 -2.47
C ILE A 126 45.62 9.78 -3.32
N SER A 127 44.39 10.04 -2.90
CA SER A 127 43.16 9.81 -3.64
C SER A 127 42.33 11.08 -3.62
N PHE A 128 41.86 11.52 -4.79
CA PHE A 128 41.06 12.73 -4.92
C PHE A 128 39.83 12.47 -5.77
N SER A 129 38.67 12.87 -5.24
CA SER A 129 37.36 12.66 -5.85
C SER A 129 36.54 13.94 -5.80
N VAL A 130 35.90 14.28 -6.91
CA VAL A 130 34.95 15.40 -7.02
C VAL A 130 33.69 14.90 -7.71
N GLY A 131 32.54 15.05 -7.04
CA GLY A 131 31.22 14.69 -7.56
C GLY A 131 30.48 13.65 -6.72
N SER A 132 29.16 13.63 -6.89
CA SER A 132 28.26 12.71 -6.20
C SER A 132 27.91 11.49 -7.06
N SER A 133 27.69 10.33 -6.44
CA SER A 133 27.09 9.14 -7.07
C SER A 133 25.56 9.16 -7.15
N GLY A 134 24.92 10.23 -6.68
CA GLY A 134 23.47 10.37 -6.82
C GLY A 134 22.76 10.93 -5.58
N SER A 135 23.49 11.29 -4.53
CA SER A 135 22.93 11.84 -3.28
C SER A 135 23.64 13.12 -2.84
N CYS A 136 22.85 14.05 -2.33
CA CYS A 136 23.33 15.25 -1.64
C CYS A 136 23.11 15.17 -0.13
N CYS A 137 22.54 14.07 0.36
CA CYS A 137 22.18 13.87 1.76
C CYS A 137 23.16 12.93 2.45
N GLY A 138 23.36 13.08 3.75
CA GLY A 138 24.34 12.29 4.51
C GLY A 138 25.73 12.93 4.48
N SER A 139 26.77 12.16 4.80
CA SER A 139 28.13 12.71 4.87
C SER A 139 28.78 12.82 3.49
N VAL A 140 29.70 13.78 3.32
CA VAL A 140 30.51 13.90 2.08
C VAL A 140 31.24 12.60 1.76
N SER A 141 31.75 11.89 2.79
CA SER A 141 32.49 10.64 2.59
C SER A 141 31.63 9.50 2.05
N GLU A 142 30.32 9.50 2.33
CA GLU A 142 29.36 8.52 1.78
C GLU A 142 28.87 8.93 0.40
N ASN A 143 28.83 10.23 0.10
CA ASN A 143 28.30 10.77 -1.15
C ASN A 143 29.35 10.87 -2.27
N VAL A 144 30.65 10.82 -1.94
CA VAL A 144 31.71 10.90 -2.94
C VAL A 144 31.82 9.57 -3.69
N ASP A 145 31.33 9.53 -4.92
CA ASP A 145 31.50 8.42 -5.87
C ASP A 145 31.32 8.92 -7.33
N GLY A 146 31.56 10.23 -7.54
CA GLY A 146 31.81 10.81 -8.87
C GLY A 146 33.24 10.52 -9.37
N SER A 147 33.64 11.13 -10.51
CA SER A 147 34.99 10.98 -11.11
C SER A 147 36.07 10.95 -10.03
N SER A 148 36.71 9.80 -9.90
CA SER A 148 37.76 9.54 -8.92
C SER A 148 39.01 9.07 -9.63
N ALA A 149 40.15 9.53 -9.15
CA ALA A 149 41.42 8.94 -9.52
C ALA A 149 42.17 8.60 -8.23
N VAL A 150 42.70 7.38 -8.20
CA VAL A 150 43.48 6.85 -7.08
C VAL A 150 44.87 6.60 -7.62
N MET A 151 45.84 7.46 -7.30
CA MET A 151 47.29 7.23 -7.45
C MET A 151 48.05 8.29 -6.64
N SER A 152 49.13 7.91 -5.97
CA SER A 152 50.48 8.12 -6.53
C SER A 152 51.58 8.16 -5.46
N ALA A 153 52.72 7.53 -5.76
CA ALA A 153 54.02 7.86 -5.16
C ALA A 153 54.83 8.67 -6.19
N GLY A 154 54.77 10.00 -6.08
CA GLY A 154 55.64 10.94 -6.82
C GLY A 154 55.26 11.30 -8.27
N GLU A 155 54.23 10.68 -8.86
CA GLU A 155 53.76 11.00 -10.22
C GLU A 155 52.44 11.80 -10.20
N ALA A 156 52.38 12.87 -11.00
CA ALA A 156 51.15 13.66 -11.15
C ALA A 156 50.07 12.86 -11.90
N THR A 157 48.85 12.89 -11.39
CA THR A 157 47.66 12.26 -12.00
C THR A 157 46.63 13.31 -12.33
N THR A 158 45.75 13.02 -13.29
CA THR A 158 44.62 13.89 -13.65
C THR A 158 43.32 13.10 -13.80
N PHE A 159 42.19 13.78 -13.58
CA PHE A 159 40.88 13.32 -14.03
C PHE A 159 40.04 14.50 -14.50
N GLN A 160 39.02 14.19 -15.30
CA GLN A 160 38.08 15.16 -15.81
C GLN A 160 36.68 14.92 -15.23
N VAL A 161 35.96 16.01 -15.01
CA VAL A 161 34.57 15.99 -14.56
C VAL A 161 33.81 17.17 -15.16
N ASN A 162 32.59 16.91 -15.63
CA ASN A 162 31.69 17.95 -16.10
C ASN A 162 30.89 18.49 -14.92
N LEU A 163 30.96 19.81 -14.69
CA LEU A 163 30.28 20.48 -13.60
C LEU A 163 29.36 21.58 -14.15
N VAL A 164 28.36 21.95 -13.36
CA VAL A 164 27.37 22.98 -13.66
C VAL A 164 27.58 24.14 -12.69
N ALA A 165 27.66 25.35 -13.24
CA ALA A 165 27.88 26.56 -12.48
C ALA A 165 26.84 26.72 -11.35
N GLY A 166 27.31 27.13 -10.17
CA GLY A 166 26.47 27.41 -9.01
C GLY A 166 26.09 26.19 -8.16
N LEU A 167 26.44 24.97 -8.59
CA LEU A 167 26.25 23.76 -7.79
C LEU A 167 27.50 23.39 -6.98
N TYR A 168 27.26 22.68 -5.88
CA TYR A 168 28.27 22.22 -4.93
C TYR A 168 28.49 20.72 -5.04
N TYR A 169 29.72 20.29 -5.25
CA TYR A 169 30.05 18.91 -5.54
C TYR A 169 30.78 18.27 -4.36
N PRO A 170 30.26 17.18 -3.76
CA PRO A 170 30.98 16.44 -2.73
C PRO A 170 32.41 16.18 -3.17
N THR A 171 33.37 16.54 -2.33
CA THR A 171 34.79 16.49 -2.64
C THR A 171 35.53 15.85 -1.49
N ARG A 172 36.37 14.86 -1.80
CA ARG A 172 37.18 14.16 -0.80
C ARG A 172 38.62 14.02 -1.27
N LEU A 173 39.55 14.30 -0.36
CA LEU A 173 40.96 14.02 -0.52
C LEU A 173 41.39 13.11 0.63
N LEU A 174 41.87 11.92 0.30
CA LEU A 174 42.47 11.00 1.25
C LEU A 174 43.96 10.92 0.97
N TYR A 175 44.77 11.17 2.00
CA TYR A 175 46.23 11.18 1.90
C TYR A 175 46.84 10.25 2.92
N LEU A 176 47.95 9.62 2.53
CA LEU A 176 48.73 8.73 3.37
C LEU A 176 50.21 8.99 3.12
N ASN A 177 50.95 9.21 4.21
CA ASN A 177 52.39 9.12 4.24
C ASN A 177 52.82 7.93 5.09
N VAL A 178 53.79 7.14 4.63
CA VAL A 178 54.31 5.99 5.36
C VAL A 178 55.77 6.15 5.77
N ARG A 179 56.53 7.03 5.10
CA ARG A 179 57.90 7.41 5.48
C ARG A 179 58.36 8.72 4.80
N GLY A 180 59.54 9.21 5.20
CA GLY A 180 60.26 10.25 4.45
C GLY A 180 59.60 11.64 4.49
N GLY A 181 59.68 12.35 3.37
CA GLY A 181 59.01 13.64 3.15
C GLY A 181 57.50 13.49 3.02
N ALA A 182 56.75 14.60 3.03
CA ALA A 182 55.30 14.56 2.85
C ALA A 182 54.87 15.64 1.84
N GLN A 183 54.08 15.28 0.84
CA GLN A 183 53.61 16.23 -0.17
C GLN A 183 52.15 16.00 -0.52
N VAL A 184 51.42 17.11 -0.64
CA VAL A 184 50.13 17.18 -1.32
C VAL A 184 50.18 18.38 -2.27
N ASP A 185 49.90 18.13 -3.54
CA ASP A 185 49.70 19.16 -4.56
C ASP A 185 48.39 18.84 -5.31
N VAL A 186 47.46 19.79 -5.32
CA VAL A 186 46.17 19.71 -5.99
C VAL A 186 45.88 21.02 -6.70
N SER A 187 45.58 20.91 -7.98
CA SER A 187 45.24 22.03 -8.87
C SER A 187 44.11 21.63 -9.81
N TYR A 188 43.56 22.61 -10.51
CA TYR A 188 42.63 22.35 -11.60
C TYR A 188 42.72 23.37 -12.73
N THR A 189 42.36 22.94 -13.92
CA THR A 189 42.06 23.81 -15.07
C THR A 189 40.55 23.91 -15.22
N ALA A 190 40.02 25.13 -15.20
CA ALA A 190 38.60 25.41 -15.37
C ALA A 190 38.17 25.35 -16.86
N PRO A 191 36.85 25.36 -17.16
CA PRO A 191 36.35 25.27 -18.53
C PRO A 191 36.84 26.38 -19.48
N ASP A 192 37.13 27.58 -18.96
CA ASP A 192 37.71 28.69 -19.72
C ASP A 192 39.23 28.58 -19.96
N GLY A 193 39.87 27.51 -19.45
CA GLY A 193 41.30 27.28 -19.53
C GLY A 193 42.13 27.96 -18.43
N SER A 194 41.50 28.67 -17.50
CA SER A 194 42.19 29.24 -16.34
C SER A 194 42.72 28.13 -15.43
N GLN A 195 43.95 28.29 -14.93
CA GLN A 195 44.57 27.35 -14.01
C GLN A 195 44.49 27.89 -12.59
N VAL A 196 44.07 27.03 -11.67
CA VAL A 196 44.02 27.30 -10.23
C VAL A 196 44.93 26.31 -9.53
N THR A 197 45.96 26.83 -8.87
CA THR A 197 47.00 26.03 -8.22
C THR A 197 46.70 25.72 -6.76
N GLU A 198 45.55 26.13 -6.24
CA GLU A 198 45.15 25.90 -4.85
C GLU A 198 43.62 25.74 -4.83
N VAL A 199 43.16 24.52 -4.59
CA VAL A 199 41.74 24.17 -4.71
C VAL A 199 40.94 24.62 -3.48
N GLY A 200 41.57 24.73 -2.31
CA GLY A 200 40.91 24.98 -1.03
C GLY A 200 39.98 26.20 -0.98
N PRO A 201 40.27 27.34 -1.63
CA PRO A 201 39.39 28.51 -1.66
C PRO A 201 38.08 28.28 -2.42
N GLN A 202 38.03 27.24 -3.28
CA GLN A 202 36.82 26.85 -4.01
C GLN A 202 36.02 25.75 -3.29
N ILE A 203 36.46 25.35 -2.09
CA ILE A 203 35.82 24.34 -1.26
C ILE A 203 35.00 25.03 -0.16
N TYR A 204 33.84 24.46 0.14
CA TYR A 204 32.90 24.99 1.12
C TYR A 204 32.33 23.87 1.97
N GLN A 205 31.86 24.23 3.16
CA GLN A 205 30.92 23.41 3.92
C GLN A 205 29.52 23.96 3.69
N ILE A 206 28.57 23.06 3.42
CA ILE A 206 27.17 23.42 3.21
C ILE A 206 26.28 22.55 4.09
N ALA A 207 25.17 23.12 4.55
CA ALA A 207 24.13 22.37 5.23
C ALA A 207 23.44 21.43 4.22
N GLN A 208 23.55 20.13 4.49
CA GLN A 208 22.79 19.10 3.79
C GLN A 208 21.96 18.30 4.79
N PRO A 209 20.75 17.87 4.41
CA PRO A 209 19.97 16.99 5.26
C PRO A 209 20.73 15.66 5.44
N LYS A 210 20.65 15.10 6.65
CA LYS A 210 21.28 13.81 6.96
C LYS A 210 20.68 12.66 6.13
N VAL A 211 19.41 12.79 5.72
CA VAL A 211 18.66 11.77 4.99
C VAL A 211 17.88 12.45 3.86
N CYS A 212 17.91 11.86 2.66
CA CYS A 212 17.08 12.28 1.52
C CYS A 212 15.68 11.65 1.62
N TYR A 213 14.64 12.35 1.14
CA TYR A 213 13.30 11.78 1.01
C TYR A 213 12.85 11.78 -0.44
N THR A 214 12.26 10.67 -0.88
CA THR A 214 11.45 10.59 -2.10
C THR A 214 10.02 10.24 -1.72
N SER A 215 9.06 10.52 -2.60
CA SER A 215 7.66 10.18 -2.36
C SER A 215 7.10 9.31 -3.48
N THR A 216 6.35 8.27 -3.11
CA THR A 216 5.57 7.46 -4.04
C THR A 216 4.13 7.36 -3.56
N THR A 217 3.21 7.19 -4.50
CA THR A 217 1.77 7.00 -4.21
C THR A 217 1.34 5.60 -4.59
N GLN A 218 0.61 4.93 -3.71
CA GLN A 218 -0.02 3.63 -4.00
C GLN A 218 -1.46 3.61 -3.52
N TYR A 219 -2.25 2.67 -4.04
CA TYR A 219 -3.62 2.47 -3.59
C TYR A 219 -3.71 1.31 -2.59
N TRP A 220 -4.59 1.43 -1.59
CA TRP A 220 -4.77 0.42 -0.55
C TRP A 220 -6.23 0.24 -0.12
N THR A 221 -6.50 -0.81 0.64
CA THR A 221 -7.86 -1.22 1.07
C THR A 221 -8.37 -0.52 2.34
N GLY A 222 -7.59 0.40 2.92
CA GLY A 222 -8.04 1.21 4.03
C GLY A 222 -9.05 2.28 3.62
N THR A 223 -9.59 2.98 4.61
CA THR A 223 -10.66 3.97 4.43
C THR A 223 -10.16 5.42 4.42
N GLU A 224 -8.91 5.65 4.84
CA GLU A 224 -8.33 6.99 4.97
C GLU A 224 -7.03 7.10 4.17
N ILE A 225 -6.54 8.31 3.97
CA ILE A 225 -5.18 8.50 3.45
C ILE A 225 -4.21 8.16 4.57
N SER A 226 -3.30 7.24 4.30
CA SER A 226 -2.24 6.84 5.23
C SER A 226 -0.88 7.22 4.64
N THR A 227 0.07 7.55 5.51
CA THR A 227 1.45 7.81 5.11
C THR A 227 2.38 6.95 5.95
N THR A 228 3.24 6.19 5.30
CA THR A 228 4.29 5.41 5.95
C THR A 228 5.64 5.79 5.36
N THR A 229 6.71 5.66 6.16
CA THR A 229 8.07 5.91 5.68
C THR A 229 8.80 4.58 5.59
N ALA A 230 9.13 4.17 4.38
CA ALA A 230 9.98 3.02 4.14
C ALA A 230 11.46 3.43 4.38
N PRO A 231 12.18 2.69 5.24
CA PRO A 231 13.58 2.99 5.50
C PRO A 231 14.45 2.70 4.27
N GLY A 232 15.51 3.48 4.14
CA GLY A 232 16.62 3.25 3.21
C GLY A 232 17.88 3.87 3.80
N ASP A 233 19.05 3.38 3.37
CA ASP A 233 20.33 3.73 4.00
C ASP A 233 20.71 5.21 3.82
N ILE A 234 20.36 5.80 2.66
CA ILE A 234 20.67 7.20 2.30
C ILE A 234 19.39 7.98 1.94
N THR A 235 18.47 7.32 1.24
CA THR A 235 17.19 7.87 0.81
C THR A 235 16.04 7.08 1.41
N GLN A 236 15.17 7.74 2.18
CA GLN A 236 13.92 7.18 2.67
C GLN A 236 12.79 7.46 1.68
N THR A 237 11.84 6.54 1.57
CA THR A 237 10.66 6.72 0.70
C THR A 237 9.43 6.94 1.54
N VAL A 238 8.80 8.10 1.40
CA VAL A 238 7.47 8.38 1.94
C VAL A 238 6.46 7.74 1.00
N ILE A 239 5.75 6.72 1.48
CA ILE A 239 4.68 6.05 0.76
C ILE A 239 3.36 6.68 1.19
N VAL A 240 2.67 7.30 0.24
CA VAL A 240 1.33 7.85 0.43
C VAL A 240 0.32 6.83 -0.09
N GLU A 241 -0.47 6.28 0.81
CA GLU A 241 -1.47 5.27 0.50
C GLU A 241 -2.86 5.92 0.37
N LEU A 242 -3.39 5.90 -0.85
CA LEU A 242 -4.69 6.45 -1.20
C LEU A 242 -5.76 5.34 -1.14
N PRO A 243 -6.89 5.55 -0.43
CA PRO A 243 -7.92 4.53 -0.32
C PRO A 243 -8.57 4.25 -1.68
N TYR A 244 -9.10 3.05 -1.87
CA TYR A 244 -9.92 2.73 -3.04
C TYR A 244 -11.19 3.58 -3.06
N ALA A 245 -11.65 3.95 -4.26
CA ALA A 245 -12.99 4.51 -4.39
C ALA A 245 -14.00 3.45 -3.96
N THR A 246 -15.07 3.83 -3.25
CA THR A 246 -16.09 2.86 -2.79
C THR A 246 -17.40 3.13 -3.50
N THR A 247 -17.95 2.08 -4.12
CA THR A 247 -19.27 2.11 -4.76
C THR A 247 -20.13 1.03 -4.15
N THR A 248 -21.34 1.39 -3.71
CA THR A 248 -22.33 0.42 -3.26
C THR A 248 -23.24 0.05 -4.42
N SER A 249 -23.49 -1.25 -4.58
CA SER A 249 -24.48 -1.79 -5.50
C SER A 249 -25.35 -2.82 -4.79
N TYR A 250 -26.50 -3.14 -5.37
CA TYR A 250 -27.44 -4.07 -4.78
C TYR A 250 -27.57 -5.31 -5.67
N TYR A 251 -27.48 -6.48 -5.04
CA TYR A 251 -27.53 -7.76 -5.75
C TYR A 251 -28.35 -8.77 -4.94
N TYR A 252 -29.00 -9.73 -5.61
CA TYR A 252 -29.93 -10.70 -5.01
C TYR A 252 -29.26 -11.83 -4.21
N ASP A 253 -27.99 -11.67 -3.85
CA ASP A 253 -27.34 -12.62 -2.95
C ASP A 253 -27.90 -12.47 -1.53
N SER A 254 -27.68 -13.47 -0.68
CA SER A 254 -28.13 -13.51 0.73
C SER A 254 -27.13 -12.85 1.70
N ILE A 255 -25.90 -12.60 1.23
CA ILE A 255 -24.80 -12.04 2.02
C ILE A 255 -24.22 -10.80 1.35
N THR A 256 -23.67 -9.89 2.14
CA THR A 256 -22.89 -8.78 1.61
C THR A 256 -21.56 -9.31 1.10
N THR A 257 -21.22 -8.99 -0.15
CA THR A 257 -19.94 -9.37 -0.75
C THR A 257 -19.17 -8.12 -1.19
N THR A 258 -17.85 -8.26 -1.29
CA THR A 258 -16.98 -7.19 -1.79
C THR A 258 -16.14 -7.72 -2.94
N SER A 259 -15.94 -6.86 -3.94
CA SER A 259 -15.03 -7.15 -5.05
C SER A 259 -14.26 -5.88 -5.43
N THR A 260 -13.08 -6.06 -6.02
CA THR A 260 -12.21 -4.94 -6.40
C THR A 260 -12.08 -4.88 -7.91
N ILE A 261 -12.31 -3.70 -8.48
CA ILE A 261 -12.07 -3.41 -9.88
C ILE A 261 -10.77 -2.60 -9.98
N VAL A 262 -9.75 -3.18 -10.62
CA VAL A 262 -8.47 -2.52 -10.88
C VAL A 262 -8.43 -2.09 -12.35
N PRO A 263 -8.38 -0.77 -12.65
CA PRO A 263 -8.31 -0.29 -14.02
C PRO A 263 -7.00 -0.72 -14.71
N VAL A 264 -7.09 -1.26 -15.92
CA VAL A 264 -5.92 -1.63 -16.75
C VAL A 264 -4.99 -0.45 -17.06
N ASN A 265 -5.49 0.78 -17.01
CA ASN A 265 -4.73 2.00 -17.28
C ASN A 265 -4.07 2.61 -16.03
N GLY A 266 -4.05 1.90 -14.89
CA GLY A 266 -3.43 2.40 -13.65
C GLY A 266 -4.23 3.50 -12.91
N GLY A 267 -5.52 3.66 -13.23
CA GLY A 267 -6.43 4.55 -12.49
C GLY A 267 -6.75 4.02 -11.08
N GLN A 268 -7.41 4.85 -10.26
CA GLN A 268 -7.81 4.47 -8.90
C GLN A 268 -8.70 3.22 -8.90
N PRO A 269 -8.34 2.16 -8.14
CA PRO A 269 -9.19 0.99 -7.95
C PRO A 269 -10.51 1.35 -7.27
N THR A 270 -11.56 0.61 -7.61
CA THR A 270 -12.89 0.75 -6.99
C THR A 270 -13.24 -0.52 -6.22
N LEU A 271 -13.50 -0.37 -4.93
CA LEU A 271 -14.13 -1.39 -4.10
C LEU A 271 -15.65 -1.35 -4.34
N VAL A 272 -16.20 -2.43 -4.89
CA VAL A 272 -17.63 -2.61 -5.08
C VAL A 272 -18.17 -3.42 -3.91
N VAL A 273 -19.03 -2.78 -3.12
CA VAL A 273 -19.75 -3.41 -2.02
C VAL A 273 -21.14 -3.80 -2.53
N GLN A 274 -21.42 -5.10 -2.61
CA GLN A 274 -22.71 -5.62 -3.04
C GLN A 274 -23.53 -6.00 -1.81
N VAL A 275 -24.66 -5.30 -1.61
CA VAL A 275 -25.50 -5.48 -0.43
C VAL A 275 -26.81 -6.17 -0.84
N PRO A 276 -27.31 -7.15 -0.07
CA PRO A 276 -28.61 -7.76 -0.31
C PRO A 276 -29.74 -6.71 -0.23
N PRO A 277 -30.84 -6.88 -1.00
CA PRO A 277 -32.03 -6.06 -0.84
C PRO A 277 -32.61 -6.19 0.57
N ALA A 278 -33.40 -5.20 1.00
CA ALA A 278 -34.22 -5.36 2.20
C ALA A 278 -35.36 -6.34 1.91
N THR A 279 -35.83 -7.07 2.92
CA THR A 279 -37.00 -7.96 2.78
C THR A 279 -38.13 -7.43 3.64
N ALA A 280 -39.30 -7.25 3.04
CA ALA A 280 -40.53 -6.90 3.73
C ALA A 280 -41.59 -7.97 3.44
N THR A 281 -42.43 -8.26 4.42
CA THR A 281 -43.55 -9.19 4.25
C THR A 281 -44.84 -8.42 4.39
N THR A 282 -45.80 -8.68 3.50
CA THR A 282 -47.16 -8.14 3.57
C THR A 282 -48.15 -9.20 3.12
N TYR A 283 -49.43 -8.92 3.28
CA TYR A 283 -50.51 -9.85 2.98
C TYR A 283 -51.30 -9.40 1.76
N TRP A 284 -51.79 -10.36 0.98
CA TRP A 284 -52.62 -10.08 -0.19
C TRP A 284 -53.77 -11.08 -0.33
N PRO A 285 -54.82 -10.77 -1.11
CA PRO A 285 -56.03 -11.60 -1.17
C PRO A 285 -55.89 -12.91 -1.96
N GLY A 286 -54.79 -13.12 -2.67
CA GLY A 286 -54.70 -14.25 -3.58
C GLY A 286 -54.24 -15.56 -2.95
N PRO A 287 -54.26 -16.65 -3.73
CA PRO A 287 -54.18 -18.01 -3.20
C PRO A 287 -52.76 -18.51 -2.94
N PHE A 288 -51.72 -17.83 -3.43
CA PHE A 288 -50.33 -18.30 -3.36
C PHE A 288 -49.39 -17.20 -2.90
N THR A 289 -48.25 -17.59 -2.31
CA THR A 289 -47.18 -16.64 -2.01
C THR A 289 -46.62 -16.09 -3.31
N THR A 290 -46.51 -14.77 -3.41
CA THR A 290 -45.88 -14.09 -4.55
C THR A 290 -44.85 -13.09 -4.05
N THR A 291 -43.90 -12.69 -4.91
CA THR A 291 -42.88 -11.71 -4.55
C THR A 291 -42.81 -10.62 -5.61
N THR A 292 -42.45 -9.41 -5.20
CA THR A 292 -42.17 -8.29 -6.11
C THR A 292 -40.97 -7.51 -5.59
N THR A 293 -40.09 -7.10 -6.49
CA THR A 293 -38.99 -6.19 -6.14
C THR A 293 -39.42 -4.76 -6.39
N TRP A 294 -39.33 -3.93 -5.35
CA TRP A 294 -39.45 -2.49 -5.46
C TRP A 294 -38.06 -1.85 -5.62
N LEU A 295 -37.91 -1.08 -6.70
CA LEU A 295 -36.70 -0.32 -7.05
C LEU A 295 -36.97 1.17 -6.81
N PRO A 296 -36.33 1.78 -5.81
CA PRO A 296 -36.43 3.21 -5.57
C PRO A 296 -35.94 4.02 -6.78
N PRO A 297 -36.66 5.06 -7.22
CA PRO A 297 -36.21 5.92 -8.33
C PRO A 297 -34.91 6.68 -8.05
N ASP A 298 -34.58 6.90 -6.78
CA ASP A 298 -33.36 7.57 -6.32
C ASP A 298 -32.14 6.62 -6.24
N GLY A 299 -32.32 5.35 -6.60
CA GLY A 299 -31.26 4.35 -6.56
C GLY A 299 -30.87 3.89 -5.15
N SER A 300 -31.67 4.20 -4.13
CA SER A 300 -31.49 3.69 -2.77
C SER A 300 -31.75 2.18 -2.68
N LYS A 301 -31.63 1.61 -1.46
CA LYS A 301 -31.68 0.16 -1.25
C LYS A 301 -33.02 -0.45 -1.73
N PRO A 302 -33.01 -1.40 -2.68
CA PRO A 302 -34.21 -2.07 -3.14
C PRO A 302 -34.83 -2.94 -2.05
N THR A 303 -36.14 -3.14 -2.13
CA THR A 303 -36.90 -3.97 -1.18
C THR A 303 -37.61 -5.09 -1.92
N VAL A 304 -37.35 -6.33 -1.53
CA VAL A 304 -38.12 -7.51 -1.94
C VAL A 304 -39.33 -7.62 -1.03
N ILE A 305 -40.52 -7.48 -1.60
CA ILE A 305 -41.78 -7.60 -0.88
C ILE A 305 -42.33 -9.01 -1.11
N VAL A 306 -42.52 -9.75 -0.02
CA VAL A 306 -43.13 -11.08 0.00
C VAL A 306 -44.59 -10.93 0.37
N TYR A 307 -45.48 -11.34 -0.53
CA TYR A 307 -46.92 -11.32 -0.34
C TYR A 307 -47.40 -12.71 0.09
N LEU A 308 -47.81 -12.84 1.35
CA LEU A 308 -48.35 -14.08 1.88
C LEU A 308 -49.87 -14.16 1.68
N PRO A 309 -50.42 -15.33 1.33
CA PRO A 309 -51.86 -15.52 1.22
C PRO A 309 -52.53 -15.52 2.61
N PRO A 310 -53.87 -15.38 2.68
CA PRO A 310 -54.62 -15.60 3.91
C PRO A 310 -54.49 -17.05 4.38
N VAL A 311 -54.62 -17.28 5.69
CA VAL A 311 -54.77 -18.65 6.22
C VAL A 311 -56.21 -19.10 5.98
N THR A 312 -56.41 -20.28 5.39
CA THR A 312 -57.74 -20.81 5.11
C THR A 312 -58.25 -21.65 6.28
N THR A 313 -59.47 -21.37 6.75
CA THR A 313 -60.19 -22.17 7.74
C THR A 313 -61.55 -22.57 7.17
N THR A 314 -61.90 -23.85 7.27
CA THR A 314 -63.22 -24.33 6.83
C THR A 314 -64.17 -24.40 8.02
N SER A 315 -65.37 -23.84 7.87
CA SER A 315 -66.47 -23.96 8.83
C SER A 315 -67.71 -24.49 8.12
N TYR A 316 -68.67 -25.04 8.86
CA TYR A 316 -69.89 -25.61 8.30
C TYR A 316 -71.12 -24.81 8.71
N TRP A 317 -72.04 -24.60 7.76
CA TRP A 317 -73.25 -23.81 7.98
C TRP A 317 -74.50 -24.42 7.31
N PRO A 318 -75.72 -23.99 7.71
CA PRO A 318 -76.97 -24.59 7.22
C PRO A 318 -77.30 -24.31 5.74
N GLU A 319 -76.65 -23.30 5.15
CA GLU A 319 -76.89 -22.88 3.77
C GLU A 319 -76.39 -23.92 2.76
N GLN A 320 -77.04 -23.99 1.59
CA GLN A 320 -76.73 -24.99 0.53
C GLN A 320 -75.66 -24.52 -0.46
N TYR A 321 -74.97 -23.41 -0.18
CA TYR A 321 -73.89 -22.89 -1.01
C TYR A 321 -72.63 -22.65 -0.18
N THR A 322 -71.49 -22.73 -0.84
CA THR A 322 -70.21 -22.33 -0.24
C THR A 322 -70.06 -20.83 -0.34
N SER A 323 -69.61 -20.17 0.73
CA SER A 323 -69.15 -18.79 0.63
C SER A 323 -67.89 -18.58 1.44
N THR A 324 -67.08 -17.63 0.98
CA THR A 324 -65.78 -17.31 1.55
C THR A 324 -65.82 -15.88 2.07
N THR A 325 -65.44 -15.70 3.33
CA THR A 325 -65.28 -14.38 3.94
C THR A 325 -63.85 -14.22 4.44
N THR A 326 -63.20 -13.12 4.10
CA THR A 326 -61.83 -12.82 4.57
C THR A 326 -61.89 -11.84 5.72
N ILE A 327 -61.29 -12.21 6.85
CA ILE A 327 -61.12 -11.34 8.01
C ILE A 327 -59.70 -10.79 7.99
N VAL A 328 -59.59 -9.45 7.98
CA VAL A 328 -58.31 -8.75 8.08
C VAL A 328 -58.15 -8.24 9.52
N PRO A 329 -57.12 -8.70 10.25
CA PRO A 329 -56.83 -8.21 11.59
C PRO A 329 -56.58 -6.68 11.61
N PRO A 330 -57.11 -5.93 12.59
CA PRO A 330 -56.90 -4.48 12.68
C PRO A 330 -55.44 -4.06 12.92
N ASP A 331 -54.63 -4.96 13.45
CA ASP A 331 -53.20 -4.79 13.71
C ASP A 331 -52.32 -5.08 12.48
N GLY A 332 -52.93 -5.41 11.34
CA GLY A 332 -52.21 -5.74 10.11
C GLY A 332 -51.59 -7.14 10.10
N GLY A 333 -52.00 -8.02 11.02
CA GLY A 333 -51.62 -9.44 11.01
C GLY A 333 -52.16 -10.22 9.80
N GLN A 334 -51.78 -11.50 9.69
CA GLN A 334 -52.17 -12.34 8.57
C GLN A 334 -53.70 -12.51 8.49
N PRO A 335 -54.32 -12.21 7.33
CA PRO A 335 -55.75 -12.42 7.14
C PRO A 335 -56.14 -13.90 7.23
N THR A 336 -57.38 -14.15 7.65
CA THR A 336 -57.97 -15.50 7.66
C THR A 336 -59.13 -15.56 6.67
N ALA A 337 -59.05 -16.46 5.69
CA ALA A 337 -60.15 -16.77 4.79
C ALA A 337 -61.00 -17.89 5.41
N ILE A 338 -62.21 -17.56 5.81
CA ILE A 338 -63.18 -18.52 6.32
C ILE A 338 -64.02 -19.01 5.15
N VAL A 339 -63.89 -20.30 4.83
CA VAL A 339 -64.72 -20.98 3.85
C VAL A 339 -65.86 -21.65 4.61
N ASN A 340 -67.06 -21.11 4.49
CA ASN A 340 -68.24 -21.74 5.04
C ASN A 340 -68.81 -22.69 3.98
N ALA A 341 -68.70 -23.98 4.25
CA ALA A 341 -69.21 -25.04 3.39
C ALA A 341 -70.58 -25.53 3.92
N PRO A 342 -71.49 -25.96 3.02
CA PRO A 342 -72.71 -26.65 3.44
C PRO A 342 -72.39 -27.84 4.35
N VAL A 343 -73.24 -28.10 5.35
CA VAL A 343 -73.14 -29.33 6.13
C VAL A 343 -73.26 -30.52 5.17
N PRO A 344 -72.28 -31.45 5.13
CA PRO A 344 -72.37 -32.60 4.25
C PRO A 344 -73.65 -33.40 4.54
N PRO A 345 -74.39 -33.84 3.51
CA PRO A 345 -75.63 -34.58 3.71
C PRO A 345 -75.39 -35.82 4.57
N THR A 346 -76.33 -36.11 5.47
CA THR A 346 -76.28 -37.29 6.33
C THR A 346 -77.23 -38.35 5.81
N SER A 347 -76.71 -39.53 5.49
CA SER A 347 -77.49 -40.69 5.06
C SER A 347 -77.43 -41.78 6.12
N THR A 348 -78.59 -42.28 6.53
CA THR A 348 -78.69 -43.37 7.50
C THR A 348 -78.78 -44.71 6.77
N VAL A 349 -77.90 -45.63 7.12
CA VAL A 349 -77.87 -46.99 6.56
C VAL A 349 -77.96 -48.01 7.69
N THR A 350 -78.69 -49.10 7.47
CA THR A 350 -78.68 -50.23 8.40
C THR A 350 -77.42 -51.06 8.21
N TRP A 351 -76.69 -51.32 9.29
CA TRP A 351 -75.47 -52.13 9.26
C TRP A 351 -75.52 -53.24 10.32
N THR A 352 -74.63 -54.22 10.19
CA THR A 352 -74.59 -55.44 11.00
C THR A 352 -73.96 -55.26 12.39
N GLY A 353 -73.56 -54.03 12.74
CA GLY A 353 -73.00 -53.70 14.06
C GLY A 353 -74.05 -53.58 15.16
N THR A 354 -73.60 -53.61 16.41
CA THR A 354 -74.45 -53.48 17.61
C THR A 354 -74.48 -52.08 18.21
N TYR A 355 -73.75 -51.12 17.63
CA TYR A 355 -73.70 -49.72 18.03
C TYR A 355 -73.81 -48.81 16.81
N THR A 356 -74.16 -47.54 17.04
CA THR A 356 -74.22 -46.54 15.98
C THR A 356 -72.81 -46.17 15.53
N LEU A 357 -72.53 -46.32 14.23
CA LEU A 357 -71.26 -45.95 13.60
C LEU A 357 -71.45 -44.68 12.77
N THR A 358 -70.54 -43.72 12.87
CA THR A 358 -70.52 -42.53 12.00
C THR A 358 -69.21 -42.50 11.21
N GLU A 359 -69.31 -42.48 9.89
CA GLU A 359 -68.16 -42.34 8.98
C GLU A 359 -68.43 -41.22 7.98
N THR A 360 -67.39 -40.50 7.58
CA THR A 360 -67.48 -39.49 6.51
C THR A 360 -66.79 -40.01 5.28
N THR A 361 -67.51 -40.11 4.16
CA THR A 361 -66.97 -40.55 2.87
C THR A 361 -66.92 -39.36 1.92
N THR A 362 -65.87 -39.27 1.12
CA THR A 362 -65.72 -38.22 0.10
C THR A 362 -65.94 -38.85 -1.28
N GLY A 363 -66.92 -38.35 -2.03
CA GLY A 363 -67.22 -38.81 -3.38
C GLY A 363 -66.14 -38.42 -4.39
N ALA A 364 -66.16 -39.02 -5.58
CA ALA A 364 -65.16 -38.80 -6.64
C ALA A 364 -65.05 -37.33 -7.11
N ASN A 365 -66.07 -36.51 -6.83
CA ASN A 365 -66.12 -35.09 -7.17
C ASN A 365 -65.67 -34.16 -6.02
N GLY A 366 -65.26 -34.72 -4.87
CA GLY A 366 -64.82 -33.97 -3.68
C GLY A 366 -65.91 -33.68 -2.65
N ASP A 367 -67.17 -34.00 -2.93
CA ASP A 367 -68.28 -33.80 -1.99
C ASP A 367 -68.27 -34.84 -0.86
N ALA A 368 -68.33 -34.37 0.39
CA ALA A 368 -68.41 -35.23 1.56
C ALA A 368 -69.87 -35.63 1.87
N THR A 369 -70.09 -36.87 2.28
CA THR A 369 -71.36 -37.38 2.82
C THR A 369 -71.09 -38.09 4.13
N VAL A 370 -71.89 -37.79 5.15
CA VAL A 370 -71.80 -38.48 6.44
C VAL A 370 -72.74 -39.69 6.41
N LEU A 371 -72.18 -40.88 6.63
CA LEU A 371 -72.94 -42.11 6.73
C LEU A 371 -73.12 -42.47 8.21
N VAL A 372 -74.38 -42.61 8.63
CA VAL A 372 -74.73 -43.05 9.98
C VAL A 372 -75.28 -44.48 9.90
N GLY A 373 -74.47 -45.42 10.35
CA GLY A 373 -74.84 -46.83 10.48
C GLY A 373 -75.64 -47.06 11.76
N VAL A 374 -76.90 -47.50 11.66
CA VAL A 374 -77.73 -47.89 12.82
C VAL A 374 -77.97 -49.40 12.88
N PRO A 375 -77.93 -50.03 14.07
CA PRO A 375 -78.26 -51.45 14.24
C PRO A 375 -79.72 -51.78 13.91
N PRO A 376 -80.05 -53.03 13.55
CA PRO A 376 -81.43 -53.47 13.38
C PRO A 376 -82.22 -53.41 14.71
N ALA A 377 -83.49 -52.97 14.66
CA ALA A 377 -84.35 -52.91 15.85
C ALA A 377 -84.68 -54.33 16.40
N PRO A 378 -84.78 -54.53 17.73
CA PRO A 378 -85.16 -55.82 18.30
C PRO A 378 -86.66 -56.08 18.10
N THR A 379 -87.00 -57.20 17.45
CA THR A 379 -88.39 -57.62 17.22
C THR A 379 -89.01 -58.11 18.54
N VAL A 380 -90.10 -57.48 18.98
CA VAL A 380 -90.88 -57.92 20.16
C VAL A 380 -92.16 -58.61 19.67
N THR A 381 -92.34 -59.89 20.01
CA THR A 381 -93.58 -60.66 19.78
C THR A 381 -94.33 -60.85 21.11
N SER A 382 -95.61 -60.45 21.16
CA SER A 382 -96.51 -60.62 22.32
C SER A 382 -97.27 -61.96 22.25
N PRO A 383 -97.49 -62.69 23.36
CA PRO A 383 -98.30 -63.92 23.39
C PRO A 383 -99.79 -63.63 23.71
N GLY A 384 -100.71 -64.41 23.14
CA GLY A 384 -102.16 -64.37 23.43
C GLY A 384 -102.70 -65.73 23.91
N THR A 385 -103.54 -65.71 24.96
CA THR A 385 -104.35 -66.80 25.52
C THR A 385 -105.84 -66.47 25.25
N GLY A 386 -106.87 -67.32 25.14
CA GLY A 386 -107.23 -68.75 25.19
C GLY A 386 -108.78 -68.78 24.96
N GLU A 387 -109.45 -69.79 24.41
CA GLU A 387 -109.98 -70.96 25.13
C GLU A 387 -110.85 -71.87 24.20
N HIS A 388 -111.02 -73.10 24.66
CA HIS A 388 -111.74 -74.28 24.16
C HIS A 388 -113.27 -74.17 24.04
N LEU A 389 -113.90 -75.02 23.19
CA LEU A 389 -115.20 -75.66 23.48
C LEU A 389 -115.36 -77.05 22.82
N LEU A 390 -115.99 -77.95 23.57
CA LEU A 390 -116.32 -79.37 23.32
C LEU A 390 -117.65 -79.56 22.55
N GLN A 391 -117.81 -80.70 21.86
CA GLN A 391 -119.01 -81.57 21.80
C GLN A 391 -118.50 -82.98 21.42
N GLY A 392 -119.08 -84.13 21.76
CA GLY A 392 -120.38 -84.55 22.28
C GLY A 392 -120.48 -86.04 21.94
#